data_AF-A0A967T8J2-F1
#
_entry.id   AF-A0A967T8J2-F1
#
_cell.length_a   1.000
_cell.length_b   1.000
_cell.length_c   1.000
_cell.angle_alpha   90.00
_cell.angle_beta   90.00
_cell.angle_gamma   90.00
#
_symmetry.space_group_name_H-M   'P 1'
#
loop_
_entity.id
_entity.type
_entity.pdbx_description
1 polymer ?
#
loop_
_entity_poly.entity_id
_entity_poly.type
_entity_poly.pdbx_seq_one_letter_code
_entity_poly.pdbx_strand_id
1 'polypeptide(L)'
;PSSLLTASAENVPFAFAFAIPVNTKGLKMICRDSYDHGKSHFDAPLSSRFEEMDAVVLFDNVLVPWERVFMYRDPILCNRAFAETNAVVHMMHQVICGKLAKAEFIVGLLCKMAQATGKDKDMTVRGQIAECMWVAEMVRALRFSGESQAHEDKYGNYVPLRRPLDTSRNLFPKFYPKLIETIHMLGSSSLVATPTEADLTNDLQDDVARYFQTVNLDSKDRIALFRLAHDVAVSGFGNRQVLYERFFFGPQPIMASIYYDLYNKDDMMARVDELLNRSE
;
A
#
# COMPACT_ATOMS: atom_id res chain seq x y z
N PRO A 1 11.61 -13.15 3.12
CA PRO A 1 12.25 -12.06 3.90
C PRO A 1 13.55 -11.61 3.21
N SER A 2 13.55 -10.41 2.62
CA SER A 2 14.75 -9.81 2.01
C SER A 2 15.69 -9.32 3.11
N SER A 3 16.51 -10.20 3.67
CA SER A 3 17.65 -9.80 4.50
C SER A 3 18.80 -9.37 3.60
N LEU A 4 19.52 -8.31 3.98
CA LEU A 4 20.78 -7.97 3.34
C LEU A 4 21.73 -9.18 3.44
N LEU A 5 22.42 -9.49 2.34
CA LEU A 5 23.44 -10.53 2.37
C LEU A 5 24.62 -10.02 3.21
N THR A 6 25.07 -10.83 4.16
CA THR A 6 26.35 -10.55 4.83
C THR A 6 27.47 -10.68 3.80
N ALA A 7 28.48 -9.83 3.86
CA ALA A 7 29.62 -9.87 2.92
C ALA A 7 30.60 -11.02 3.25
N SER A 8 30.07 -12.22 3.47
CA SER A 8 30.85 -13.46 3.60
C SER A 8 31.12 -14.07 2.21
N ALA A 9 32.20 -14.85 2.10
CA ALA A 9 32.57 -15.51 0.84
C ALA A 9 31.43 -16.41 0.30
N GLU A 10 30.66 -17.03 1.19
CA GLU A 10 29.51 -17.87 0.86
C GLU A 10 28.39 -17.11 0.13
N ASN A 11 28.28 -15.79 0.34
CA ASN A 11 27.25 -14.96 -0.25
C ASN A 11 27.63 -14.33 -1.59
N VAL A 12 28.90 -14.39 -1.97
CA VAL A 12 29.41 -13.82 -3.24
C VAL A 12 28.65 -14.36 -4.47
N PRO A 13 28.32 -15.67 -4.58
CA PRO A 13 27.54 -16.18 -5.71
C PRO A 13 26.13 -15.61 -5.82
N PHE A 14 25.56 -15.09 -4.72
CA PHE A 14 24.21 -14.53 -4.67
C PHE A 14 24.16 -13.00 -4.84
N ALA A 15 25.33 -12.35 -4.93
CA ALA A 15 25.45 -10.91 -5.10
C ALA A 15 25.45 -10.54 -6.59
N PHE A 16 24.28 -10.30 -7.15
CA PHE A 16 24.13 -9.84 -8.53
C PHE A 16 22.89 -8.98 -8.74
N ALA A 17 22.92 -8.15 -9.77
CA ALA A 17 21.74 -7.44 -10.28
C ALA A 17 21.77 -7.42 -11.80
N PHE A 18 20.65 -7.73 -12.42
CA PHE A 18 20.49 -7.80 -13.87
C PHE A 18 19.02 -7.56 -14.27
N ALA A 19 18.76 -7.38 -15.56
CA ALA A 19 17.39 -7.35 -16.10
C ALA A 19 17.25 -8.19 -17.38
N ILE A 20 16.24 -9.05 -17.44
CA ILE A 20 16.00 -9.95 -18.59
C ILE A 20 14.52 -9.90 -19.05
N PRO A 21 14.22 -10.28 -20.31
CA PRO A 21 12.86 -10.48 -20.77
C PRO A 21 12.10 -11.55 -19.97
N VAL A 22 10.81 -11.33 -19.71
CA VAL A 22 9.96 -12.29 -18.97
C VAL A 22 9.72 -13.61 -19.71
N ASN A 23 9.96 -13.64 -21.02
CA ASN A 23 9.88 -14.85 -21.86
C ASN A 23 11.25 -15.53 -22.06
N THR A 24 12.28 -15.17 -21.29
CA THR A 24 13.61 -15.78 -21.40
C THR A 24 13.51 -17.29 -21.14
N LYS A 25 14.13 -18.10 -22.01
CA LYS A 25 14.14 -19.56 -21.87
C LYS A 25 14.67 -19.97 -20.48
N GLY A 26 13.92 -20.82 -19.77
CA GLY A 26 14.25 -21.26 -18.42
C GLY A 26 13.63 -20.41 -17.30
N LEU A 27 13.16 -19.19 -17.60
CA LEU A 27 12.42 -18.36 -16.65
C LEU A 27 10.97 -18.85 -16.59
N LYS A 28 10.48 -19.17 -15.39
CA LYS A 28 9.10 -19.61 -15.15
C LYS A 28 8.49 -18.80 -14.01
N MET A 29 7.19 -18.59 -14.05
CA MET A 29 6.43 -17.91 -12.98
C MET A 29 5.33 -18.85 -12.50
N ILE A 30 5.34 -19.18 -11.21
CA ILE A 30 4.27 -19.94 -10.56
C ILE A 30 3.37 -18.93 -9.87
N CYS A 31 2.20 -18.69 -10.46
CA CYS A 31 1.19 -17.78 -9.95
C CYS A 31 0.48 -18.37 -8.71
N ARG A 32 0.07 -17.51 -7.77
CA ARG A 32 -0.94 -17.87 -6.76
C ARG A 32 -2.32 -18.05 -7.39
N ASP A 33 -3.29 -18.47 -6.59
CA ASP A 33 -4.71 -18.44 -6.99
C ASP A 33 -5.14 -17.01 -7.37
N SER A 34 -5.86 -16.89 -8.49
CA SER A 34 -6.41 -15.61 -8.96
C SER A 34 -7.54 -15.12 -8.06
N TYR A 35 -7.63 -13.81 -7.83
CA TYR A 35 -8.82 -13.17 -7.25
C TYR A 35 -9.77 -12.59 -8.29
N ASP A 36 -9.34 -12.49 -9.54
CA ASP A 36 -10.26 -12.28 -10.66
C ASP A 36 -10.88 -13.62 -11.04
N HIS A 37 -12.17 -13.76 -10.74
CA HIS A 37 -12.96 -14.95 -11.00
C HIS A 37 -13.93 -14.76 -12.18
N GLY A 38 -13.70 -13.75 -13.03
CA GLY A 38 -14.56 -13.47 -14.19
C GLY A 38 -15.93 -12.89 -13.82
N LYS A 39 -16.03 -12.27 -12.64
CA LYS A 39 -17.23 -11.53 -12.23
C LYS A 39 -17.34 -10.22 -13.02
N SER A 40 -18.56 -9.70 -13.14
CA SER A 40 -18.77 -8.41 -13.80
C SER A 40 -18.12 -7.26 -13.02
N HIS A 41 -17.92 -6.13 -13.71
CA HIS A 41 -17.43 -4.91 -13.07
C HIS A 41 -18.41 -4.31 -12.06
N PHE A 42 -19.66 -4.78 -12.01
CA PHE A 42 -20.63 -4.40 -10.99
C PHE A 42 -20.41 -5.22 -9.71
N ASP A 43 -20.26 -6.55 -9.84
CA ASP A 43 -20.09 -7.45 -8.70
C ASP A 43 -18.67 -7.46 -8.11
N ALA A 44 -17.67 -7.13 -8.92
CA ALA A 44 -16.25 -7.13 -8.58
C ALA A 44 -15.54 -5.88 -9.14
N PRO A 45 -15.92 -4.66 -8.70
CA PRO A 45 -15.49 -3.42 -9.35
C PRO A 45 -13.98 -3.18 -9.33
N LEU A 46 -13.24 -3.77 -8.39
CA LEU A 46 -11.78 -3.63 -8.30
C LEU A 46 -11.07 -4.92 -8.74
N SER A 47 -11.45 -6.06 -8.18
CA SER A 47 -10.78 -7.35 -8.43
C SER A 47 -10.88 -7.82 -9.88
N SER A 48 -11.89 -7.40 -10.66
CA SER A 48 -11.97 -7.71 -12.10
C SER A 48 -11.09 -6.84 -13.00
N ARG A 49 -10.34 -5.86 -12.45
CA ARG A 49 -9.59 -4.86 -13.26
C ARG A 49 -8.21 -4.50 -12.72
N PHE A 50 -8.04 -4.57 -11.41
CA PHE A 50 -6.84 -4.10 -10.71
C PHE A 50 -6.15 -5.24 -9.94
N GLU A 51 -6.44 -6.50 -10.30
CA GLU A 51 -5.78 -7.66 -9.74
C GLU A 51 -4.33 -7.72 -10.23
N GLU A 52 -3.41 -7.72 -9.27
CA GLU A 52 -1.98 -7.89 -9.53
C GLU A 52 -1.58 -9.28 -9.04
N MET A 53 -1.16 -10.14 -9.98
CA MET A 53 -0.74 -11.50 -9.67
C MET A 53 0.58 -11.53 -8.91
N ASP A 54 0.61 -12.24 -7.78
CA ASP A 54 1.84 -12.55 -7.06
C ASP A 54 2.37 -13.91 -7.52
N ALA A 55 3.60 -13.96 -8.04
CA ALA A 55 4.17 -15.18 -8.56
C ALA A 55 5.56 -15.48 -7.96
N VAL A 56 5.83 -16.76 -7.74
CA VAL A 56 7.19 -17.24 -7.47
C VAL A 56 7.92 -17.32 -8.80
N VAL A 57 9.05 -16.61 -8.89
CA VAL A 57 9.89 -16.60 -10.09
C VAL A 57 10.97 -17.67 -9.98
N LEU A 58 11.02 -18.58 -10.95
CA LEU A 58 11.98 -19.66 -11.03
C LEU A 58 12.97 -19.43 -12.17
N PHE A 59 14.25 -19.60 -11.88
CA PHE A 59 15.34 -19.54 -12.85
C PHE A 59 15.92 -20.93 -13.06
N ASP A 60 15.45 -21.63 -14.09
CA ASP A 60 15.94 -22.96 -14.49
C ASP A 60 17.05 -22.78 -15.54
N ASN A 61 18.31 -22.71 -15.08
CA ASN A 61 19.50 -22.54 -15.93
C ASN A 61 19.37 -21.42 -16.97
N VAL A 62 18.87 -20.26 -16.53
CA VAL A 62 18.67 -19.08 -17.36
C VAL A 62 20.01 -18.44 -17.73
N LEU A 63 20.24 -18.23 -19.03
CA LEU A 63 21.37 -17.44 -19.51
C LEU A 63 21.05 -15.95 -19.40
N VAL A 64 21.84 -15.22 -18.61
CA VAL A 64 21.80 -13.76 -18.54
C VAL A 64 22.95 -13.19 -19.38
N PRO A 65 22.68 -12.46 -20.48
CA PRO A 65 23.73 -11.83 -21.28
C PRO A 65 24.52 -10.80 -20.47
N TRP A 66 25.83 -10.67 -20.71
CA TRP A 66 26.69 -9.77 -19.94
C TRP A 66 26.27 -8.29 -20.04
N GLU A 67 25.75 -7.87 -21.19
CA GLU A 67 25.20 -6.52 -21.40
C GLU A 67 23.94 -6.21 -20.58
N ARG A 68 23.36 -7.22 -19.92
CA ARG A 68 22.21 -7.09 -19.01
C ARG A 68 22.59 -7.15 -17.53
N VAL A 69 23.88 -7.33 -17.22
CA VAL A 69 24.39 -7.42 -15.85
C VAL A 69 24.84 -6.05 -15.37
N PHE A 70 24.27 -5.60 -14.25
CA PHE A 70 24.60 -4.32 -13.61
C PHE A 70 25.59 -4.49 -12.46
N MET A 71 25.49 -5.60 -11.71
CA MET A 71 26.39 -5.94 -10.60
C MET A 71 26.64 -7.45 -10.61
N TYR A 72 27.88 -7.87 -10.34
CA TYR A 72 28.28 -9.28 -10.37
C TYR A 72 29.33 -9.59 -9.30
N ARG A 73 29.00 -10.49 -8.38
CA ARG A 73 29.87 -11.02 -7.32
C ARG A 73 30.50 -9.95 -6.43
N ASP A 74 29.78 -8.86 -6.20
CA ASP A 74 30.18 -7.79 -5.27
C ASP A 74 29.07 -7.51 -4.24
N PRO A 75 29.12 -8.17 -3.06
CA PRO A 75 28.13 -7.97 -2.00
C PRO A 75 28.11 -6.54 -1.46
N ILE A 76 29.26 -5.86 -1.41
CA ILE A 76 29.36 -4.50 -0.86
C ILE A 76 28.64 -3.52 -1.78
N LEU A 77 28.89 -3.61 -3.09
CA LEU A 77 28.22 -2.80 -4.09
C LEU A 77 26.70 -3.05 -4.09
N CYS A 78 26.27 -4.32 -4.05
CA CYS A 78 24.85 -4.68 -4.01
C CYS A 78 24.14 -4.09 -2.77
N ASN A 79 24.76 -4.18 -1.59
CA ASN A 79 24.18 -3.68 -0.34
C ASN A 79 24.05 -2.14 -0.32
N ARG A 80 24.91 -1.42 -1.06
CA ARG A 80 24.92 0.05 -1.10
C ARG A 80 24.08 0.63 -2.23
N ALA A 81 23.80 -0.14 -3.28
CA ALA A 81 23.19 0.34 -4.52
C ALA A 81 21.98 1.25 -4.31
N PHE A 82 20.97 0.83 -3.54
CA PHE A 82 19.75 1.62 -3.33
C PHE A 82 19.96 2.92 -2.55
N ALA A 83 20.89 2.91 -1.58
CA ALA A 83 21.18 4.07 -0.75
C ALA A 83 22.06 5.07 -1.50
N GLU A 84 23.06 4.59 -2.25
CA GLU A 84 23.98 5.45 -2.98
C GLU A 84 23.36 6.10 -4.21
N THR A 85 22.43 5.41 -4.89
CA THR A 85 21.75 5.92 -6.09
C THR A 85 20.48 6.71 -5.77
N ASN A 86 20.08 6.80 -4.49
CA ASN A 86 18.77 7.31 -4.07
C ASN A 86 17.55 6.62 -4.72
N ALA A 87 17.73 5.47 -5.38
CA ALA A 87 16.62 4.74 -6.00
C ALA A 87 15.51 4.42 -4.98
N VAL A 88 15.88 4.09 -3.73
CA VAL A 88 14.89 3.87 -2.66
C VAL A 88 14.07 5.12 -2.37
N VAL A 89 14.65 6.31 -2.46
CA VAL A 89 13.95 7.59 -2.21
C VAL A 89 12.93 7.86 -3.30
N HIS A 90 13.30 7.68 -4.57
CA HIS A 90 12.36 7.81 -5.69
C HIS A 90 11.26 6.75 -5.65
N MET A 91 11.58 5.50 -5.28
CA MET A 91 10.55 4.47 -5.06
C MET A 91 9.58 4.86 -3.94
N MET A 92 10.09 5.36 -2.81
CA MET A 92 9.24 5.84 -1.71
C MET A 92 8.37 7.04 -2.12
N HIS A 93 8.85 7.88 -3.05
CA HIS A 93 8.07 9.00 -3.59
C HIS A 93 6.90 8.52 -4.45
N GLN A 94 7.10 7.53 -5.32
CA GLN A 94 5.99 6.90 -6.04
C GLN A 94 4.98 6.26 -5.07
N VAL A 95 5.50 5.57 -4.05
CA VAL A 95 4.71 4.89 -3.03
C VAL A 95 3.80 5.89 -2.30
N ILE A 96 4.33 7.02 -1.81
CA ILE A 96 3.52 7.99 -1.05
C ILE A 96 2.41 8.60 -1.90
N CYS A 97 2.64 8.83 -3.19
CA CYS A 97 1.61 9.28 -4.13
C CYS A 97 0.47 8.24 -4.23
N GLY A 98 0.82 6.96 -4.38
CA GLY A 98 -0.16 5.88 -4.40
C GLY A 98 -0.92 5.73 -3.07
N LYS A 99 -0.24 5.89 -1.93
CA LYS A 99 -0.88 5.82 -0.60
C LYS A 99 -1.85 6.97 -0.36
N LEU A 100 -1.52 8.18 -0.84
CA LEU A 100 -2.42 9.32 -0.77
C LEU A 100 -3.72 9.06 -1.54
N ALA A 101 -3.60 8.66 -2.81
CA ALA A 101 -4.76 8.33 -3.64
C ALA A 101 -5.62 7.22 -3.01
N LYS A 102 -4.99 6.19 -2.44
CA LYS A 102 -5.70 5.10 -1.75
C LYS A 102 -6.41 5.57 -0.48
N ALA A 103 -5.80 6.45 0.31
CA ALA A 103 -6.41 7.01 1.51
C ALA A 103 -7.60 7.92 1.18
N GLU A 104 -7.45 8.81 0.20
CA GLU A 104 -8.53 9.69 -0.27
C GLU A 104 -9.71 8.90 -0.83
N PHE A 105 -9.43 7.84 -1.60
CA PHE A 105 -10.45 6.94 -2.10
C PHE A 105 -11.25 6.28 -0.96
N ILE A 106 -10.56 5.78 0.07
CA ILE A 106 -11.25 5.16 1.23
C ILE A 106 -12.07 6.20 2.00
N VAL A 107 -11.55 7.41 2.20
CA VAL A 107 -12.32 8.50 2.83
C VAL A 107 -13.60 8.80 2.02
N GLY A 108 -13.49 8.93 0.70
CA GLY A 108 -14.64 9.14 -0.18
C GLY A 108 -15.66 8.00 -0.08
N LEU A 109 -15.20 6.74 -0.07
CA LEU A 109 -16.05 5.56 0.09
C LEU A 109 -16.80 5.58 1.43
N LEU A 110 -16.10 5.85 2.53
CA LEU A 110 -16.70 5.92 3.87
C LEU A 110 -17.75 7.04 3.97
N CYS A 111 -17.47 8.22 3.41
CA CYS A 111 -18.44 9.32 3.35
C CYS A 111 -19.68 8.92 2.56
N LYS A 112 -19.52 8.26 1.40
CA LYS A 112 -20.64 7.77 0.59
C LYS A 112 -21.46 6.70 1.32
N MET A 113 -20.82 5.80 2.05
CA MET A 113 -21.51 4.79 2.87
C MET A 113 -22.32 5.44 4.01
N ALA A 114 -21.76 6.44 4.69
CA ALA A 114 -22.45 7.16 5.75
C ALA A 114 -23.65 7.96 5.22
N GLN A 115 -23.49 8.66 4.09
CA GLN A 115 -24.57 9.38 3.42
C GLN A 115 -25.66 8.43 2.95
N ALA A 116 -25.31 7.31 2.30
CA ALA A 116 -26.27 6.31 1.82
C ALA A 116 -27.16 5.79 2.95
N THR A 117 -26.57 5.54 4.13
CA THR A 117 -27.28 5.00 5.30
C THR A 117 -27.90 6.06 6.21
N GLY A 118 -27.77 7.35 5.88
CA GLY A 118 -28.30 8.47 6.68
C GLY A 118 -27.59 8.70 8.01
N LYS A 119 -26.35 8.20 8.15
CA LYS A 119 -25.54 8.30 9.38
C LYS A 119 -24.42 9.35 9.30
N ASP A 120 -24.41 10.17 8.25
CA ASP A 120 -23.42 11.23 8.04
C ASP A 120 -23.46 12.35 9.09
N LYS A 121 -24.56 12.48 9.82
CA LYS A 121 -24.71 13.42 10.95
C LYS A 121 -24.37 12.82 12.31
N ASP A 122 -24.25 11.49 12.42
CA ASP A 122 -23.93 10.81 13.67
C ASP A 122 -22.51 11.16 14.13
N MET A 123 -22.36 11.55 15.39
CA MET A 123 -21.08 12.05 15.91
C MET A 123 -20.02 10.96 15.97
N THR A 124 -20.41 9.72 16.29
CA THR A 124 -19.50 8.58 16.34
C THR A 124 -19.01 8.22 14.94
N VAL A 125 -19.92 8.14 13.95
CA VAL A 125 -19.55 7.88 12.54
C VAL A 125 -18.63 8.97 12.00
N ARG A 126 -18.95 10.25 12.27
CA ARG A 126 -18.09 11.38 11.86
C ARG A 126 -16.70 11.31 12.49
N GLY A 127 -16.60 10.92 13.77
CA GLY A 127 -15.31 10.72 14.45
C GLY A 127 -14.47 9.63 13.79
N GLN A 128 -15.08 8.48 13.50
CA GLN A 128 -14.40 7.36 12.82
C GLN A 128 -13.92 7.73 11.40
N ILE A 129 -14.73 8.47 10.65
CA ILE A 129 -14.34 8.96 9.32
C ILE A 129 -13.24 10.03 9.43
N ALA A 130 -13.30 10.91 10.45
CA ALA A 130 -12.29 11.94 10.67
C ALA A 130 -10.91 11.34 10.97
N GLU A 131 -10.83 10.23 11.70
CA GLU A 131 -9.56 9.49 11.88
C GLU A 131 -8.96 9.06 10.53
N CYS A 132 -9.80 8.61 9.59
CA CYS A 132 -9.36 8.25 8.24
C CYS A 132 -8.92 9.49 7.43
N MET A 133 -9.59 10.63 7.61
CA MET A 133 -9.20 11.91 7.00
C MET A 133 -7.83 12.39 7.51
N TRP A 134 -7.52 12.23 8.80
CA TRP A 134 -6.21 12.57 9.35
C TRP A 134 -5.09 11.76 8.70
N VAL A 135 -5.34 10.48 8.39
CA VAL A 135 -4.37 9.65 7.65
C VAL A 135 -4.12 10.21 6.26
N ALA A 136 -5.17 10.60 5.52
CA ALA A 136 -5.02 11.20 4.20
C ALA A 136 -4.22 12.52 4.26
N GLU A 137 -4.55 13.41 5.21
CA GLU A 137 -3.83 14.68 5.39
C GLU A 137 -2.40 14.51 5.89
N MET A 138 -2.14 13.52 6.76
CA MET A 138 -0.78 13.16 7.16
C MET A 138 0.06 12.75 5.95
N VAL A 139 -0.46 11.87 5.10
CA VAL A 139 0.25 11.45 3.88
C VAL A 139 0.47 12.62 2.93
N ARG A 140 -0.53 13.50 2.76
CA ARG A 140 -0.42 14.71 1.94
C ARG A 140 0.69 15.64 2.46
N ALA A 141 0.71 15.90 3.76
CA ALA A 141 1.70 16.77 4.39
C ALA A 141 3.11 16.20 4.28
N LEU A 142 3.28 14.89 4.49
CA LEU A 142 4.57 14.21 4.35
C LEU A 142 5.07 14.24 2.90
N ARG A 143 4.18 14.04 1.92
CA ARG A 143 4.52 14.17 0.50
C ARG A 143 4.97 15.58 0.17
N PHE A 144 4.18 16.59 0.55
CA PHE A 144 4.50 18.00 0.33
C PHE A 144 5.85 18.38 0.95
N SER A 145 6.09 17.94 2.19
CA SER A 145 7.37 18.17 2.89
C SER A 145 8.55 17.50 2.17
N GLY A 146 8.36 16.29 1.64
CA GLY A 146 9.36 15.58 0.84
C GLY A 146 9.71 16.30 -0.46
N GLU A 147 8.70 16.77 -1.19
CA GLU A 147 8.88 17.47 -2.47
C GLU A 147 9.45 18.89 -2.30
N SER A 148 8.96 19.64 -1.31
CA SER A 148 9.35 21.04 -1.10
C SER A 148 10.78 21.22 -0.58
N GLN A 149 11.37 20.15 -0.04
CA GLN A 149 12.74 20.12 0.49
C GLN A 149 13.63 19.18 -0.34
N ALA A 150 13.26 18.96 -1.60
CA ALA A 150 14.10 18.22 -2.53
C ALA A 150 15.45 18.93 -2.73
N HIS A 151 16.47 18.14 -3.03
CA HIS A 151 17.86 18.60 -3.17
C HIS A 151 18.56 17.82 -4.28
N GLU A 152 19.65 18.36 -4.80
CA GLU A 152 20.52 17.62 -5.72
C GLU A 152 21.33 16.56 -4.97
N ASP A 153 21.45 15.38 -5.55
CA ASP A 153 22.36 14.35 -5.06
C ASP A 153 23.77 14.48 -5.66
N LYS A 154 24.68 13.57 -5.27
CA LYS A 154 26.07 13.54 -5.75
C LYS A 154 26.21 13.32 -7.26
N TYR A 155 25.15 12.91 -7.96
CA TYR A 155 25.12 12.67 -9.40
C TYR A 155 24.38 13.77 -10.17
N GLY A 156 23.92 14.83 -9.48
CA GLY A 156 23.15 15.92 -10.08
C GLY A 156 21.67 15.59 -10.31
N ASN A 157 21.15 14.50 -9.72
CA ASN A 157 19.73 14.20 -9.77
C ASN A 157 18.99 14.94 -8.66
N TYR A 158 17.79 15.42 -8.95
CA TYR A 158 16.95 16.07 -7.94
C TYR A 158 16.14 15.01 -7.17
N VAL A 159 16.42 14.87 -5.87
CA VAL A 159 15.86 13.83 -5.00
C VAL A 159 14.93 14.45 -3.94
N PRO A 160 13.74 13.89 -3.69
CA PRO A 160 12.89 14.32 -2.57
C PRO A 160 13.60 14.15 -1.23
N LEU A 161 13.22 14.95 -0.23
CA LEU A 161 13.71 14.76 1.13
C LEU A 161 13.27 13.38 1.64
N ARG A 162 14.25 12.55 2.01
CA ARG A 162 14.04 11.16 2.41
C ARG A 162 13.17 11.02 3.66
N ARG A 163 13.43 11.83 4.70
CA ARG A 163 12.82 11.64 6.04
C ARG A 163 11.28 11.64 6.02
N PRO A 164 10.57 12.60 5.42
CA PRO A 164 9.12 12.55 5.32
C PRO A 164 8.57 11.29 4.63
N LEU A 165 9.25 10.82 3.57
CA LEU A 165 8.88 9.61 2.85
C LEU A 165 9.10 8.35 3.69
N ASP A 166 10.22 8.32 4.41
CA ASP A 166 10.57 7.29 5.38
C ASP A 166 9.54 7.19 6.53
N THR A 167 9.06 8.34 7.01
CA THR A 167 7.98 8.42 8.00
C THR A 167 6.69 7.84 7.44
N SER A 168 6.30 8.24 6.23
CA SER A 168 5.06 7.75 5.59
C SER A 168 5.08 6.24 5.40
N ARG A 169 6.18 5.67 4.87
CA ARG A 169 6.27 4.21 4.63
C ARG A 169 6.21 3.37 5.92
N ASN A 170 6.58 3.94 7.06
CA ASN A 170 6.52 3.25 8.36
C ASN A 170 5.17 3.42 9.07
N LEU A 171 4.47 4.55 8.83
CA LEU A 171 3.17 4.84 9.44
C LEU A 171 2.01 4.22 8.67
N PHE A 172 2.00 4.33 7.33
CA PHE A 172 0.88 3.87 6.52
C PHE A 172 0.52 2.38 6.73
N PRO A 173 1.48 1.44 6.84
CA PRO A 173 1.19 0.03 7.15
C PRO A 173 0.47 -0.22 8.48
N LYS A 174 0.57 0.72 9.44
CA LYS A 174 -0.14 0.65 10.73
C LYS A 174 -1.57 1.18 10.61
N PHE A 175 -1.76 2.22 9.78
CA PHE A 175 -3.06 2.86 9.61
C PHE A 175 -3.94 2.18 8.56
N TYR A 176 -3.37 1.59 7.51
CA TYR A 176 -4.16 0.96 6.46
C TYR A 176 -5.13 -0.12 6.97
N PRO A 177 -4.71 -1.05 7.87
CA PRO A 177 -5.65 -1.98 8.48
C PRO A 177 -6.79 -1.29 9.25
N LYS A 178 -6.52 -0.13 9.88
CA LYS A 178 -7.54 0.65 10.59
C LYS A 178 -8.53 1.30 9.62
N LEU A 179 -8.06 1.78 8.46
CA LEU A 179 -8.93 2.29 7.39
C LEU A 179 -9.93 1.21 6.92
N ILE A 180 -9.44 -0.02 6.75
CA ILE A 180 -10.27 -1.17 6.36
C ILE A 180 -11.23 -1.58 7.49
N GLU A 181 -10.76 -1.60 8.73
CA GLU A 181 -11.61 -1.84 9.91
C GLU A 181 -12.76 -0.83 9.99
N THR A 182 -12.52 0.45 9.69
CA THR A 182 -13.59 1.46 9.65
C THR A 182 -14.64 1.13 8.59
N ILE A 183 -14.25 0.61 7.42
CA ILE A 183 -15.21 0.12 6.40
C ILE A 183 -16.04 -1.03 6.99
N HIS A 184 -15.42 -1.98 7.69
CA HIS A 184 -16.14 -3.07 8.36
C HIS A 184 -17.14 -2.55 9.39
N MET A 185 -16.74 -1.60 10.24
CA MET A 185 -17.59 -1.08 11.30
C MET A 185 -18.79 -0.29 10.75
N LEU A 186 -18.60 0.51 9.70
CA LEU A 186 -19.70 1.27 9.08
C LEU A 186 -20.58 0.39 8.19
N GLY A 187 -19.98 -0.59 7.50
CA GLY A 187 -20.68 -1.44 6.54
C GLY A 187 -21.42 -2.61 7.17
N SER A 188 -20.88 -3.19 8.26
CA SER A 188 -21.46 -4.32 9.00
C SER A 188 -21.97 -5.43 8.05
N SER A 189 -23.16 -5.97 8.31
CA SER A 189 -23.80 -7.00 7.50
C SER A 189 -24.07 -6.59 6.06
N SER A 190 -24.15 -5.29 5.74
CA SER A 190 -24.41 -4.83 4.36
C SER A 190 -23.24 -5.10 3.41
N LEU A 191 -22.04 -5.37 3.93
CA LEU A 191 -20.88 -5.79 3.13
C LEU A 191 -20.98 -7.23 2.63
N VAL A 192 -21.88 -8.04 3.21
CA VAL A 192 -22.06 -9.45 2.81
C VAL A 192 -23.46 -9.72 2.30
N ALA A 193 -24.47 -9.03 2.84
CA ALA A 193 -25.87 -9.10 2.40
C ALA A 193 -26.11 -8.19 1.19
N THR A 194 -25.38 -8.46 0.10
CA THR A 194 -25.48 -7.72 -1.16
C THR A 194 -25.79 -8.69 -2.31
N PRO A 195 -26.92 -8.54 -3.04
CA PRO A 195 -27.26 -9.31 -4.22
C PRO A 195 -26.24 -9.12 -5.35
N THR A 196 -26.24 -10.04 -6.30
CA THR A 196 -25.41 -9.95 -7.51
C THR A 196 -26.04 -9.02 -8.55
N GLU A 197 -25.29 -8.65 -9.58
CA GLU A 197 -25.82 -7.89 -10.72
C GLU A 197 -27.00 -8.62 -11.37
N ALA A 198 -26.93 -9.94 -11.47
CA ALA A 198 -27.98 -10.76 -12.06
C ALA A 198 -29.32 -10.64 -11.32
N ASP A 199 -29.28 -10.45 -9.99
CA ASP A 199 -30.47 -10.31 -9.15
C ASP A 199 -31.25 -9.01 -9.40
N LEU A 200 -30.67 -8.06 -10.13
CA LEU A 200 -31.36 -6.83 -10.53
C LEU A 200 -32.34 -7.02 -11.68
N THR A 201 -32.29 -8.18 -12.36
CA THR A 201 -33.08 -8.43 -13.59
C THR A 201 -33.73 -9.81 -13.64
N ASN A 202 -33.51 -10.65 -12.62
CA ASN A 202 -34.11 -11.98 -12.53
C ASN A 202 -35.48 -11.94 -11.82
N ASP A 203 -36.04 -13.11 -11.54
CA ASP A 203 -37.35 -13.25 -10.90
C ASP A 203 -37.43 -12.60 -9.49
N LEU A 204 -36.29 -12.28 -8.87
CA LEU A 204 -36.21 -11.60 -7.57
C LEU A 204 -36.10 -10.08 -7.69
N GLN A 205 -36.08 -9.51 -8.90
CA GLN A 205 -35.80 -8.08 -9.12
C GLN A 205 -36.72 -7.15 -8.31
N ASP A 206 -38.00 -7.51 -8.15
CA ASP A 206 -38.97 -6.71 -7.40
C ASP A 206 -38.69 -6.73 -5.90
N ASP A 207 -38.29 -7.90 -5.36
CA ASP A 207 -37.84 -8.04 -3.98
C ASP A 207 -36.52 -7.31 -3.75
N VAL A 208 -35.60 -7.36 -4.71
CA VAL A 208 -34.33 -6.63 -4.65
C VAL A 208 -34.58 -5.12 -4.64
N ALA A 209 -35.43 -4.62 -5.53
CA ALA A 209 -35.85 -3.23 -5.57
C ALA A 209 -36.49 -2.77 -4.26
N ARG A 210 -37.31 -3.63 -3.64
CA ARG A 210 -38.04 -3.30 -2.41
C ARG A 210 -37.17 -3.33 -1.15
N TYR A 211 -36.39 -4.39 -0.96
CA TYR A 211 -35.72 -4.70 0.32
C TYR A 211 -34.26 -4.28 0.38
N PHE A 212 -33.61 -3.98 -0.75
CA PHE A 212 -32.20 -3.63 -0.79
C PHE A 212 -31.95 -2.14 -1.08
N GLN A 213 -32.89 -1.25 -0.79
CA GLN A 213 -32.64 0.21 -0.78
C GLN A 213 -32.01 0.67 0.56
N THR A 214 -31.48 1.90 0.61
CA THR A 214 -31.19 2.59 1.87
C THR A 214 -32.05 3.84 2.02
N VAL A 215 -31.86 4.56 3.13
CA VAL A 215 -32.55 5.83 3.38
C VAL A 215 -32.39 6.82 2.22
N ASN A 216 -31.21 6.85 1.58
CA ASN A 216 -30.85 7.87 0.60
C ASN A 216 -30.42 7.30 -0.78
N LEU A 217 -30.53 5.99 -1.01
CA LEU A 217 -30.20 5.36 -2.30
C LEU A 217 -31.23 4.30 -2.67
N ASP A 218 -31.50 4.18 -3.97
CA ASP A 218 -32.22 3.04 -4.51
C ASP A 218 -31.42 1.74 -4.37
N SER A 219 -32.05 0.62 -4.73
CA SER A 219 -31.41 -0.68 -4.55
C SER A 219 -30.16 -0.85 -5.39
N LYS A 220 -30.18 -0.44 -6.66
CA LYS A 220 -29.06 -0.61 -7.58
C LYS A 220 -27.84 0.18 -7.13
N ASP A 221 -28.02 1.45 -6.78
CA ASP A 221 -26.93 2.30 -6.35
C ASP A 221 -26.37 1.88 -4.99
N ARG A 222 -27.23 1.45 -4.05
CA ARG A 222 -26.76 0.84 -2.81
C ARG A 222 -25.93 -0.40 -3.10
N ILE A 223 -26.42 -1.32 -3.93
CA ILE A 223 -25.73 -2.58 -4.23
C ILE A 223 -24.35 -2.28 -4.83
N ALA A 224 -24.27 -1.37 -5.81
CA ALA A 224 -22.99 -0.95 -6.40
C ALA A 224 -22.01 -0.42 -5.35
N LEU A 225 -22.46 0.46 -4.46
CA LEU A 225 -21.63 1.04 -3.40
C LEU A 225 -21.11 -0.02 -2.42
N PHE A 226 -21.98 -0.93 -1.98
CA PHE A 226 -21.61 -1.96 -1.02
C PHE A 226 -20.82 -3.12 -1.64
N ARG A 227 -20.98 -3.39 -2.95
CA ARG A 227 -20.08 -4.26 -3.72
C ARG A 227 -18.68 -3.67 -3.80
N LEU A 228 -18.56 -2.35 -4.03
CA LEU A 228 -17.26 -1.67 -3.98
C LEU A 228 -16.63 -1.77 -2.58
N ALA A 229 -17.40 -1.51 -1.52
CA ALA A 229 -16.89 -1.63 -0.15
C ALA A 229 -16.49 -3.07 0.21
N HIS A 230 -17.26 -4.06 -0.23
CA HIS A 230 -16.92 -5.47 -0.10
C HIS A 230 -15.60 -5.79 -0.80
N ASP A 231 -15.41 -5.32 -2.03
CA ASP A 231 -14.21 -5.64 -2.80
C ASP A 231 -12.94 -4.96 -2.23
N VAL A 232 -13.11 -3.84 -1.53
CA VAL A 232 -12.02 -3.17 -0.78
C VAL A 232 -11.68 -3.91 0.52
N ALA A 233 -12.68 -4.39 1.26
CA ALA A 233 -12.51 -4.75 2.67
C ALA A 233 -12.71 -6.23 2.99
N VAL A 234 -13.42 -6.99 2.16
CA VAL A 234 -13.89 -8.36 2.48
C VAL A 234 -13.39 -9.39 1.48
N SER A 235 -13.32 -9.06 0.19
CA SER A 235 -12.92 -10.01 -0.85
C SER A 235 -11.48 -10.52 -0.65
N GLY A 236 -11.13 -11.61 -1.35
CA GLY A 236 -9.75 -12.11 -1.37
C GLY A 236 -8.76 -11.05 -1.89
N PHE A 237 -9.17 -10.26 -2.89
CA PHE A 237 -8.44 -9.11 -3.38
C PHE A 237 -8.21 -8.04 -2.29
N GLY A 238 -9.27 -7.62 -1.60
CA GLY A 238 -9.18 -6.64 -0.51
C GLY A 238 -8.27 -7.08 0.63
N ASN A 239 -8.36 -8.35 1.04
CA ASN A 239 -7.47 -8.91 2.06
C ASN A 239 -6.01 -9.01 1.60
N ARG A 240 -5.78 -9.35 0.32
CA ARG A 240 -4.42 -9.30 -0.26
C ARG A 240 -3.86 -7.88 -0.25
N GLN A 241 -4.68 -6.85 -0.50
CA GLN A 241 -4.24 -5.46 -0.38
C GLN A 241 -3.83 -5.11 1.06
N VAL A 242 -4.53 -5.61 2.08
CA VAL A 242 -4.10 -5.43 3.49
C VAL A 242 -2.75 -6.09 3.75
N LEU A 243 -2.53 -7.31 3.25
CA LEU A 243 -1.25 -8.00 3.40
C LEU A 243 -0.12 -7.27 2.66
N TYR A 244 -0.40 -6.82 1.43
CA TYR A 244 0.52 -6.01 0.63
C TYR A 244 0.92 -4.75 1.40
N GLU A 245 -0.03 -3.96 1.88
CA GLU A 245 0.26 -2.71 2.61
C GLU A 245 1.07 -2.95 3.89
N ARG A 246 0.92 -4.11 4.53
CA ARG A 246 1.69 -4.46 5.73
C ARG A 246 3.18 -4.72 5.47
N PHE A 247 3.50 -5.30 4.32
CA PHE A 247 4.81 -5.95 4.11
C PHE A 247 5.50 -5.63 2.79
N PHE A 248 4.89 -4.91 1.85
CA PHE A 248 5.47 -4.72 0.50
C PHE A 248 6.86 -4.06 0.55
N PHE A 249 7.12 -3.20 1.54
CA PHE A 249 8.44 -2.57 1.75
C PHE A 249 9.34 -3.37 2.72
N GLY A 250 8.83 -4.40 3.37
CA GLY A 250 9.54 -5.27 4.30
C GLY A 250 8.86 -5.43 5.67
N PRO A 251 9.40 -6.30 6.55
CA PRO A 251 8.88 -6.49 7.89
C PRO A 251 8.98 -5.22 8.74
N GLN A 252 7.86 -4.83 9.37
CA GLN A 252 7.75 -3.57 10.11
C GLN A 252 8.81 -3.38 11.22
N PRO A 253 9.17 -4.39 12.03
CA PRO A 253 10.23 -4.20 13.05
C PRO A 253 11.59 -3.87 12.44
N ILE A 254 11.92 -4.50 11.30
CA ILE A 254 13.19 -4.26 10.59
C ILE A 254 13.18 -2.85 10.01
N MET A 255 12.06 -2.44 9.38
CA MET A 255 11.93 -1.08 8.82
C MET A 255 11.99 0.01 9.90
N ALA A 256 11.38 -0.23 11.07
CA ALA A 256 11.45 0.68 12.20
C ALA A 256 12.87 0.77 12.78
N SER A 257 13.60 -0.34 12.86
CA SER A 257 15.01 -0.33 13.27
C SER A 257 15.88 0.50 12.32
N ILE A 258 15.74 0.27 11.01
CA ILE A 258 16.46 1.07 10.00
C ILE A 258 16.10 2.55 10.12
N TYR A 259 14.83 2.88 10.35
CA TYR A 259 14.42 4.26 10.56
C TYR A 259 15.09 4.87 11.80
N TYR A 260 15.15 4.14 12.93
CA TYR A 260 15.83 4.58 14.16
C TYR A 260 17.32 4.87 13.96
N ASP A 261 18.01 4.01 13.21
CA ASP A 261 19.44 4.15 12.94
C ASP A 261 19.73 5.35 12.02
N LEU A 262 18.88 5.58 11.02
CA LEU A 262 19.03 6.67 10.04
C LEU A 262 18.54 8.03 10.55
N TYR A 263 17.75 8.05 11.62
CA TYR A 263 17.23 9.31 12.16
C TYR A 263 18.34 10.09 12.87
N ASN A 264 18.67 11.28 12.37
CA ASN A 264 19.58 12.19 13.08
C ASN A 264 18.90 12.64 14.38
N LYS A 265 19.41 12.13 15.49
CA LYS A 265 18.93 12.34 16.85
C LYS A 265 19.93 13.11 17.72
N ASP A 266 21.12 13.41 17.20
CA ASP A 266 22.22 13.97 17.99
C ASP A 266 21.88 15.37 18.53
N ASP A 267 21.34 16.25 17.68
CA ASP A 267 20.89 17.59 18.11
C ASP A 267 19.73 17.53 19.11
N MET A 268 18.91 16.48 19.07
CA MET A 268 17.81 16.29 20.00
C MET A 268 18.32 15.84 21.37
N MET A 269 19.27 14.91 21.39
CA MET A 269 19.95 14.46 22.60
C MET A 269 20.78 15.59 23.23
N ALA A 270 21.55 16.32 22.42
CA ALA A 270 22.36 17.45 22.88
C ALA A 270 21.53 18.53 23.58
N ARG A 271 20.31 18.82 23.12
CA ARG A 271 19.40 19.76 23.81
C ARG A 271 18.96 19.26 25.18
N VAL A 272 18.78 17.94 25.33
CA VAL A 272 18.48 17.33 26.64
C VAL A 272 19.70 17.45 27.55
N ASP A 273 20.89 17.10 27.04
CA ASP A 273 22.14 17.21 27.79
C ASP A 273 22.43 18.65 28.22
N GLU A 274 22.21 19.63 27.34
CA GLU A 274 22.37 21.04 27.65
C GLU A 274 21.44 21.45 28.80
N LEU A 275 20.17 21.06 28.75
CA LEU A 275 19.22 21.37 29.82
C LEU A 275 19.62 20.73 31.16
N LEU A 276 20.10 19.48 31.13
CA LEU A 276 20.56 18.79 32.34
C LEU A 276 21.85 19.40 32.92
N ASN A 277 22.68 20.01 32.08
CA ASN A 277 23.93 20.65 32.47
C ASN A 277 23.78 22.14 32.83
N ARG A 278 22.58 22.73 32.71
CA ARG A 278 22.31 24.08 33.20
C ARG A 278 22.22 24.06 34.72
N SER A 279 23.29 24.46 35.39
CA SER A 279 23.23 24.92 36.77
C SER A 279 22.65 26.34 36.78
N GLU A 280 21.33 26.41 36.99
CA GLU A 280 20.43 27.58 36.94
C GLU A 280 20.26 28.25 35.57
#